data_AF-A0A354P7S4-F1
#
_entry.id   AF-A0A354P7S4-F1
#
_cell.length_a   1.000
_cell.length_b   1.000
_cell.length_c   1.000
_cell.angle_alpha   90.00
_cell.angle_beta   90.00
_cell.angle_gamma   90.00
#
_symmetry.space_group_name_H-M   'P 1'
#
loop_
_entity.id
_entity.type
_entity.pdbx_description
1 polymer ?
#
loop_
_entity_poly.entity_id
_entity_poly.type
_entity_poly.pdbx_seq_one_letter_code
_entity_poly.pdbx_strand_id
1 'polypeptide(L)'
;MHIGDQHLDGFLVLALPMAWYGGLMQRRETYRKQRLLGGDGHDLETTDRRDERLGWTRFIWPMLLSVLILHAGLSSMSRATIVVLLAQSIALASSGAMVAVGTKSRVRVKRALMIIGIGLGLAIGGASLAMHSEAISARFETSQSDLLVRWRHWQTCVALTRDRKSSLIIGNGLGTLPTLVATAGGRPTPPVRWQQDDRGSGGTIIMQPGWPLYLERWMIFPNRSPAALSLDAKAVPTTSGSRPSITISRCTKSLLQSYDCNSDSRVIPSSSSTAVMVALASPQDADAGRTLFSAWRPESFAISTHGDVPLELGAVRMNFADLERQSLISDYFSNSVDGWTFTCDDHRVWRAHNIWVHLLFEQGLFGLLAAVGLQLGWSYRLVWGSGLQGIDRSAIATALIGFAAVGCFGTLIDTPWLTAIALSVVAILFVSGKTTERTTKCV
;
A
#
# COMPACT_ATOMS: atom_id res chain seq x y z
N MET A 1 -5.26 -3.58 -12.75
CA MET A 1 -5.62 -2.69 -11.63
C MET A 1 -4.78 -3.09 -10.43
N HIS A 2 -4.14 -2.16 -9.72
CA HIS A 2 -3.41 -2.47 -8.48
C HIS A 2 -4.34 -2.10 -7.32
N ILE A 3 -4.89 -3.09 -6.62
CA ILE A 3 -5.85 -2.87 -5.51
C ILE A 3 -5.11 -2.82 -4.16
N GLY A 4 -3.90 -3.38 -4.06
CA GLY A 4 -3.07 -3.25 -2.87
C GLY A 4 -2.39 -1.89 -2.76
N ASP A 5 -2.37 -1.25 -1.60
CA ASP A 5 -1.31 -0.30 -1.29
C ASP A 5 -0.08 -1.12 -0.84
N GLN A 6 1.14 -0.62 -1.07
CA GLN A 6 2.37 -1.26 -0.56
C GLN A 6 2.31 -1.47 0.98
N HIS A 7 1.44 -0.74 1.65
CA HIS A 7 1.16 -0.89 3.08
C HIS A 7 0.47 -2.21 3.42
N LEU A 8 -0.52 -2.62 2.61
CA LEU A 8 -1.17 -3.92 2.77
C LEU A 8 -0.16 -5.04 2.52
N ASP A 9 0.64 -4.91 1.48
CA ASP A 9 1.71 -5.86 1.14
C ASP A 9 2.70 -6.02 2.30
N GLY A 10 3.20 -4.92 2.85
CA GLY A 10 4.08 -4.89 4.02
C GLY A 10 3.46 -5.53 5.27
N PHE A 11 2.17 -5.28 5.51
CA PHE A 11 1.45 -5.91 6.62
C PHE A 11 1.32 -7.42 6.44
N LEU A 12 0.92 -7.89 5.26
CA LEU A 12 0.69 -9.31 4.99
C LEU A 12 1.98 -10.14 5.16
N VAL A 13 3.12 -9.62 4.68
CA VAL A 13 4.41 -10.32 4.83
C VAL A 13 4.94 -10.33 6.26
N LEU A 14 4.53 -9.38 7.11
CA LEU A 14 4.81 -9.41 8.54
C LEU A 14 3.82 -10.32 9.29
N ALA A 15 2.55 -10.35 8.87
CA ALA A 15 1.49 -11.08 9.55
C ALA A 15 1.56 -12.60 9.32
N LEU A 16 1.87 -13.07 8.11
CA LEU A 16 1.86 -14.49 7.78
C LEU A 16 2.78 -15.31 8.72
N PRO A 17 4.06 -14.93 8.93
CA PRO A 17 4.91 -15.69 9.85
C PRO A 17 4.49 -15.57 11.31
N MET A 18 3.91 -14.43 11.71
CA MET A 18 3.46 -14.19 13.09
C MET A 18 2.21 -15.01 13.44
N ALA A 19 1.34 -15.29 12.46
CA ALA A 19 0.23 -16.23 12.65
C ALA A 19 0.73 -17.61 13.08
N TRP A 20 1.86 -18.06 12.53
CA TRP A 20 2.50 -19.33 12.87
C TRP A 20 3.22 -19.27 14.23
N TYR A 21 3.81 -18.12 14.57
CA TYR A 21 4.46 -17.88 15.87
C TYR A 21 3.49 -18.05 17.04
N GLY A 22 2.32 -17.39 16.98
CA GLY A 22 1.33 -17.39 18.07
C GLY A 22 0.75 -18.77 18.39
N GLY A 23 0.49 -19.60 17.37
CA GLY A 23 -0.04 -20.95 17.55
C GLY A 23 0.93 -21.93 18.24
N LEU A 24 2.23 -21.68 18.15
CA LEU A 24 3.27 -22.58 18.65
C LEU A 24 3.83 -22.15 20.02
N MET A 25 3.91 -20.84 20.31
CA MET A 25 4.32 -20.31 21.61
C MET A 25 3.44 -20.80 22.77
N GLN A 26 2.13 -20.91 22.54
CA GLN A 26 1.17 -21.34 23.56
C GLN A 26 1.47 -22.77 24.08
N ARG A 27 2.11 -23.64 23.27
CA ARG A 27 2.54 -24.99 23.71
C ARG A 27 3.68 -24.95 24.72
N ARG A 28 4.64 -24.04 24.59
CA ARG A 28 5.83 -24.00 25.46
C ARG A 28 5.46 -23.62 26.89
N GLU A 29 4.54 -22.68 27.07
CA GLU A 29 4.07 -22.31 28.42
C GLU A 29 3.24 -23.41 29.08
N THR A 30 2.37 -24.10 28.34
CA THR A 30 1.56 -25.20 28.93
C THR A 30 2.45 -26.36 29.39
N TYR A 31 3.43 -26.76 28.58
CA TYR A 31 4.41 -27.80 28.98
C TYR A 31 5.28 -27.37 30.17
N ARG A 32 5.68 -26.09 30.22
CA ARG A 32 6.48 -25.57 31.34
C ARG A 32 5.67 -25.50 32.63
N LYS A 33 4.39 -25.10 32.57
CA LYS A 33 3.47 -25.11 33.73
C LYS A 33 3.20 -26.54 34.22
N GLN A 34 2.94 -27.49 33.32
CA GLN A 34 2.75 -28.91 33.69
C GLN A 34 4.00 -29.53 34.34
N ARG A 35 5.20 -29.14 33.90
CA ARG A 35 6.46 -29.63 34.48
C ARG A 35 6.79 -28.99 35.84
N LEU A 36 6.37 -27.74 36.06
CA LEU A 36 6.55 -27.02 37.32
C LEU A 36 5.53 -27.43 38.40
N LEU A 37 4.34 -27.89 37.99
CA LEU A 37 3.28 -28.39 38.88
C LEU A 37 3.40 -29.90 39.16
N GLY A 38 4.62 -30.43 39.30
CA GLY A 38 4.83 -31.87 39.51
C GLY A 38 3.95 -32.47 40.63
N GLY A 39 3.28 -33.59 40.32
CA GLY A 39 2.43 -34.39 41.22
C GLY A 39 0.98 -34.41 40.74
N ASP A 40 0.29 -35.53 40.49
CA ASP A 40 0.50 -36.94 40.76
C ASP A 40 -0.06 -37.76 39.58
N GLY A 41 0.52 -38.93 39.35
CA GLY A 41 0.36 -39.74 38.13
C GLY A 41 -0.95 -40.50 37.96
N HIS A 42 -2.11 -39.97 38.34
CA HIS A 42 -3.37 -40.73 38.33
C HIS A 42 -4.49 -40.29 37.37
N ASP A 43 -4.32 -39.24 36.57
CA ASP A 43 -5.38 -38.76 35.66
C ASP A 43 -4.91 -38.51 34.20
N LEU A 44 -3.95 -39.30 33.72
CA LEU A 44 -3.30 -39.09 32.41
C LEU A 44 -4.22 -39.39 31.20
N GLU A 45 -5.23 -40.24 31.34
CA GLU A 45 -6.01 -40.71 30.17
C GLU A 45 -7.21 -39.79 29.81
N THR A 46 -7.78 -39.11 30.80
CA THR A 46 -8.90 -38.16 30.61
C THR A 46 -8.40 -36.75 30.25
N THR A 47 -7.22 -36.37 30.70
CA THR A 47 -6.54 -35.13 30.30
C THR A 47 -6.03 -35.20 28.86
N ASP A 48 -5.50 -36.33 28.40
CA ASP A 48 -4.99 -36.51 27.02
C ASP A 48 -6.09 -36.25 25.96
N ARG A 49 -7.33 -36.75 26.18
CA ARG A 49 -8.47 -36.50 25.27
C ARG A 49 -8.98 -35.05 25.28
N ARG A 50 -8.92 -34.34 26.41
CA ARG A 50 -9.26 -32.89 26.47
C ARG A 50 -8.16 -32.03 25.88
N ASP A 51 -6.89 -32.37 26.09
CA ASP A 51 -5.74 -31.72 25.47
C ASP A 51 -5.68 -31.97 23.95
N GLU A 52 -6.15 -33.11 23.46
CA GLU A 52 -6.30 -33.34 22.01
C GLU A 52 -7.35 -32.43 21.38
N ARG A 53 -8.54 -32.26 21.99
CA ARG A 53 -9.57 -31.32 21.48
C ARG A 53 -9.13 -29.85 21.57
N LEU A 54 -8.44 -29.44 22.64
CA LEU A 54 -7.81 -28.11 22.71
C LEU A 54 -6.61 -27.96 21.75
N GLY A 55 -5.97 -29.06 21.37
CA GLY A 55 -4.85 -29.07 20.43
C GLY A 55 -5.25 -28.75 18.99
N TRP A 56 -6.45 -29.19 18.56
CA TRP A 56 -6.95 -28.92 17.20
C TRP A 56 -7.36 -27.45 17.00
N THR A 57 -8.08 -26.85 17.94
CA THR A 57 -8.48 -25.43 17.84
C THR A 57 -7.27 -24.50 17.79
N ARG A 58 -6.18 -24.85 18.49
CA ARG A 58 -4.90 -24.13 18.46
C ARG A 58 -4.17 -24.19 17.11
N PHE A 59 -4.49 -25.16 16.25
CA PHE A 59 -3.91 -25.27 14.90
C PHE A 59 -4.82 -24.69 13.81
N ILE A 60 -6.14 -24.85 13.98
CA ILE A 60 -7.15 -24.36 13.04
C ILE A 60 -7.09 -22.84 12.89
N TRP A 61 -6.97 -22.08 13.98
CA TRP A 61 -6.95 -20.61 13.93
C TRP A 61 -5.75 -20.02 13.17
N PRO A 62 -4.49 -20.39 13.47
CA PRO A 62 -3.33 -19.99 12.66
C PRO A 62 -3.45 -20.38 11.19
N MET A 63 -4.02 -21.55 10.90
CA MET A 63 -4.21 -22.04 9.54
C MET A 63 -5.24 -21.20 8.80
N LEU A 64 -6.42 -20.97 9.38
CA LEU A 64 -7.45 -20.10 8.82
C LEU A 64 -6.92 -18.68 8.59
N LEU A 65 -6.19 -18.13 9.57
CA LEU A 65 -5.58 -16.82 9.44
C LEU A 65 -4.55 -16.79 8.30
N SER A 66 -3.74 -17.83 8.15
CA SER A 66 -2.79 -17.95 7.04
C SER A 66 -3.50 -18.00 5.68
N VAL A 67 -4.60 -18.76 5.58
CA VAL A 67 -5.41 -18.81 4.36
C VAL A 67 -6.00 -17.44 4.03
N LEU A 68 -6.53 -16.73 5.03
CA LEU A 68 -7.06 -15.37 4.85
C LEU A 68 -5.97 -14.39 4.40
N ILE A 69 -4.77 -14.47 4.99
CA ILE A 69 -3.61 -13.64 4.61
C ILE A 69 -3.16 -13.95 3.18
N LEU A 70 -3.08 -15.23 2.81
CA LEU A 70 -2.73 -15.64 1.44
C LEU A 70 -3.78 -15.18 0.43
N HIS A 71 -5.06 -15.31 0.76
CA HIS A 71 -6.15 -14.81 -0.07
C HIS A 71 -6.07 -13.29 -0.26
N ALA A 72 -5.83 -12.55 0.83
CA ALA A 72 -5.64 -11.10 0.78
C ALA A 72 -4.41 -10.70 -0.06
N GLY A 73 -3.32 -11.48 0.00
CA GLY A 73 -2.14 -11.24 -0.83
C GLY A 73 -2.36 -11.52 -2.32
N LEU A 74 -3.17 -12.53 -2.64
CA LEU A 74 -3.57 -12.80 -4.02
C LEU A 74 -4.52 -11.72 -4.55
N SER A 75 -5.47 -11.27 -3.72
CA SER A 75 -6.43 -10.23 -4.10
C SER A 75 -5.80 -8.84 -4.24
N SER A 76 -4.65 -8.58 -3.59
CA SER A 76 -3.90 -7.33 -3.77
C SER A 76 -3.32 -7.18 -5.19
N MET A 77 -3.18 -8.30 -5.93
CA MET A 77 -2.55 -8.40 -7.25
C MET A 77 -1.09 -7.92 -7.29
N SER A 78 -0.44 -7.82 -6.12
CA SER A 78 0.96 -7.39 -6.01
C SER A 78 1.90 -8.57 -6.29
N ARG A 79 2.65 -8.48 -7.41
CA ARG A 79 3.58 -9.53 -7.85
C ARG A 79 4.63 -9.86 -6.80
N ALA A 80 5.19 -8.83 -6.15
CA ALA A 80 6.20 -9.01 -5.12
C ALA A 80 5.61 -9.73 -3.90
N THR A 81 4.43 -9.33 -3.44
CA THR A 81 3.75 -9.95 -2.30
C THR A 81 3.40 -11.40 -2.56
N ILE A 82 2.86 -11.72 -3.74
CA ILE A 82 2.52 -13.10 -4.11
C ILE A 82 3.77 -13.98 -4.02
N VAL A 83 4.88 -13.56 -4.64
CA VAL A 83 6.14 -14.32 -4.61
C VAL A 83 6.68 -14.47 -3.19
N VAL A 84 6.67 -13.38 -2.39
CA VAL A 84 7.18 -13.39 -1.03
C VAL A 84 6.34 -14.27 -0.11
N LEU A 85 5.00 -14.18 -0.15
CA LEU A 85 4.11 -15.00 0.67
C LEU A 85 4.22 -16.50 0.34
N LEU A 86 4.39 -16.84 -0.94
CA LEU A 86 4.66 -18.22 -1.36
C LEU A 86 6.01 -18.71 -0.80
N ALA A 87 7.06 -17.90 -0.93
CA ALA A 87 8.38 -18.22 -0.39
C ALA A 87 8.37 -18.37 1.14
N GLN A 88 7.65 -17.49 1.86
CA GLN A 88 7.48 -17.56 3.31
C GLN A 88 6.74 -18.84 3.73
N SER A 89 5.67 -19.21 3.01
CA SER A 89 4.91 -20.44 3.26
C SER A 89 5.80 -21.68 3.12
N ILE A 90 6.62 -21.73 2.07
CA ILE A 90 7.58 -22.82 1.85
C ILE A 90 8.64 -22.84 2.97
N ALA A 91 9.24 -21.70 3.28
CA ALA A 91 10.29 -21.61 4.30
C ALA A 91 9.81 -22.04 5.70
N LEU A 92 8.58 -21.65 6.08
CA LEU A 92 7.96 -22.04 7.35
C LEU A 92 7.60 -23.54 7.38
N ALA A 93 7.10 -24.08 6.27
CA ALA A 93 6.82 -25.50 6.15
C ALA A 93 8.12 -26.33 6.26
N SER A 94 9.18 -25.93 5.56
CA SER A 94 10.49 -26.59 5.62
C SER A 94 11.13 -26.52 7.02
N SER A 95 11.04 -25.37 7.70
CA SER A 95 11.58 -25.25 9.06
C SER A 95 10.81 -26.13 10.06
N GLY A 96 9.49 -26.20 9.94
CA GLY A 96 8.65 -27.12 10.72
C GLY A 96 9.00 -28.60 10.47
N ALA A 97 9.25 -28.96 9.21
CA ALA A 97 9.69 -30.30 8.81
C ALA A 97 11.00 -30.71 9.50
N MET A 98 12.02 -29.85 9.43
CA MET A 98 13.34 -30.12 9.99
C MET A 98 13.28 -30.33 11.51
N VAL A 99 12.50 -29.50 12.21
CA VAL A 99 12.30 -29.64 13.67
C VAL A 99 11.64 -30.97 14.00
N ALA A 100 10.69 -31.44 13.20
CA ALA A 100 9.99 -32.69 13.45
C ALA A 100 10.83 -33.93 13.14
N VAL A 101 11.61 -33.92 12.05
CA VAL A 101 12.53 -35.01 11.68
C VAL A 101 13.63 -35.19 12.73
N GLY A 102 14.08 -34.10 13.37
CA GLY A 102 15.01 -34.16 14.50
C GLY A 102 14.46 -34.83 15.76
N THR A 103 13.16 -35.17 15.80
CA THR A 103 12.53 -35.84 16.94
C THR A 103 12.19 -37.31 16.63
N LYS A 104 12.59 -38.25 17.51
CA LYS A 104 12.36 -39.70 17.33
C LYS A 104 10.88 -40.16 17.36
N SER A 105 9.90 -39.26 17.34
CA SER A 105 8.49 -39.59 17.51
C SER A 105 7.74 -39.73 16.17
N ARG A 106 7.26 -40.93 15.86
CA ARG A 106 6.45 -41.22 14.64
C ARG A 106 5.18 -40.36 14.53
N VAL A 107 4.56 -40.00 15.65
CA VAL A 107 3.37 -39.12 15.68
C VAL A 107 3.72 -37.69 15.26
N ARG A 108 4.92 -37.21 15.62
CA ARG A 108 5.40 -35.87 15.24
C ARG A 108 5.78 -35.80 13.76
N VAL A 109 6.35 -36.87 13.21
CA VAL A 109 6.65 -36.96 11.77
C VAL A 109 5.37 -36.91 10.92
N LYS A 110 4.32 -37.68 11.28
CA LYS A 110 3.03 -37.64 10.57
C LYS A 110 2.37 -36.26 10.61
N ARG A 111 2.38 -35.59 11.78
CA ARG A 111 1.86 -34.22 11.92
C ARG A 111 2.68 -33.20 11.12
N ALA A 112 3.99 -33.35 11.05
CA ALA A 112 4.84 -32.47 10.24
C ALA A 112 4.62 -32.65 8.74
N LEU A 113 4.49 -33.89 8.25
CA LEU A 113 4.13 -34.17 6.86
C LEU A 113 2.77 -33.57 6.49
N MET A 114 1.81 -33.60 7.41
CA MET A 114 0.51 -32.94 7.22
C MET A 114 0.65 -31.41 7.11
N ILE A 115 1.45 -30.78 7.99
CA ILE A 115 1.70 -29.33 7.94
C ILE A 115 2.39 -28.93 6.62
N ILE A 116 3.39 -29.70 6.19
CA ILE A 116 4.08 -29.50 4.91
C ILE A 116 3.10 -29.66 3.74
N GLY A 117 2.30 -30.73 3.74
CA GLY A 117 1.32 -31.00 2.70
C GLY A 117 0.27 -29.89 2.58
N ILE A 118 -0.19 -29.35 3.72
CA ILE A 118 -1.12 -28.22 3.74
C ILE A 118 -0.43 -26.95 3.26
N GLY A 119 0.76 -26.62 3.75
CA GLY A 119 1.50 -25.42 3.32
C GLY A 119 1.82 -25.43 1.83
N LEU A 120 2.25 -26.58 1.31
CA LEU A 120 2.51 -26.79 -0.10
C LEU A 120 1.21 -26.77 -0.92
N GLY A 121 0.13 -27.37 -0.41
CA GLY A 121 -1.20 -27.34 -1.03
C GLY A 121 -1.77 -25.93 -1.13
N LEU A 122 -1.59 -25.11 -0.10
CA LEU A 122 -1.98 -23.69 -0.11
C LEU A 122 -1.13 -22.87 -1.08
N ALA A 123 0.18 -23.14 -1.14
CA ALA A 123 1.06 -22.48 -2.10
C ALA A 123 0.72 -22.83 -3.55
N ILE A 124 0.51 -24.13 -3.84
CA ILE A 124 0.11 -24.61 -5.18
C ILE A 124 -1.29 -24.12 -5.54
N GLY A 125 -2.25 -24.20 -4.62
CA GLY A 125 -3.61 -23.72 -4.83
C GLY A 125 -3.66 -22.21 -5.07
N GLY A 126 -2.88 -21.44 -4.32
CA GLY A 126 -2.75 -19.99 -4.50
C GLY A 126 -2.09 -19.62 -5.83
N ALA A 127 -1.00 -20.30 -6.21
CA ALA A 127 -0.34 -20.10 -7.50
C ALA A 127 -1.26 -20.50 -8.68
N SER A 128 -2.01 -21.60 -8.55
CA SER A 128 -2.98 -22.03 -9.56
C SER A 128 -4.11 -21.00 -9.73
N LEU A 129 -4.67 -20.49 -8.63
CA LEU A 129 -5.70 -19.44 -8.69
C LEU A 129 -5.16 -18.15 -9.32
N ALA A 130 -3.91 -17.79 -9.01
CA ALA A 130 -3.23 -16.65 -9.61
C ALA A 130 -3.09 -16.80 -11.14
N MET A 131 -2.75 -18.00 -11.63
CA MET A 131 -2.59 -18.26 -13.06
C MET A 131 -3.90 -18.31 -13.83
N HIS A 132 -5.02 -18.67 -13.19
CA HIS A 132 -6.34 -18.69 -13.84
C HIS A 132 -7.01 -17.30 -13.91
N SER A 133 -6.48 -16.30 -13.19
CA SER A 133 -7.01 -14.95 -13.24
C SER A 133 -6.36 -14.14 -14.36
N GLU A 134 -7.14 -13.76 -15.37
CA GLU A 134 -6.69 -12.86 -16.46
C GLU A 134 -6.10 -11.54 -15.93
N ALA A 135 -6.65 -11.03 -14.82
CA ALA A 135 -6.16 -9.81 -14.20
C ALA A 135 -4.72 -9.97 -13.66
N ILE A 136 -4.41 -11.12 -13.05
CA ILE A 136 -3.09 -11.39 -12.48
C ILE A 136 -2.10 -11.75 -13.59
N SER A 137 -2.49 -12.55 -14.58
CA SER A 137 -1.61 -12.87 -15.73
C SER A 137 -1.17 -11.61 -16.48
N ALA A 138 -2.10 -10.70 -16.78
CA ALA A 138 -1.81 -9.41 -17.41
C ALA A 138 -0.86 -8.52 -16.58
N ARG A 139 -0.88 -8.64 -15.24
CA ARG A 139 0.10 -7.96 -14.37
C ARG A 139 1.49 -8.60 -14.50
N PHE A 140 1.59 -9.92 -14.56
CA PHE A 140 2.90 -10.59 -14.72
C PHE A 140 3.52 -10.34 -16.09
N GLU A 141 2.73 -10.26 -17.16
CA GLU A 141 3.20 -9.92 -18.52
C GLU A 141 3.86 -8.53 -18.59
N THR A 142 3.36 -7.57 -17.80
CA THR A 142 3.88 -6.19 -17.76
C THR A 142 5.00 -5.99 -16.72
N SER A 143 5.64 -7.06 -16.24
CA SER A 143 6.69 -6.99 -15.20
C SER A 143 7.95 -6.26 -15.66
N GLN A 144 8.38 -6.52 -16.89
CA GLN A 144 9.59 -5.92 -17.43
C GLN A 144 9.44 -4.41 -17.63
N SER A 145 8.32 -3.96 -18.20
CA SER A 145 8.06 -2.54 -18.42
C SER A 145 7.95 -1.77 -17.10
N ASP A 146 7.27 -2.33 -16.10
CA ASP A 146 7.18 -1.72 -14.76
C ASP A 146 8.55 -1.60 -14.08
N LEU A 147 9.37 -2.66 -14.15
CA LEU A 147 10.72 -2.63 -13.56
C LEU A 147 11.60 -1.54 -14.20
N LEU A 148 11.52 -1.36 -15.52
CA LEU A 148 12.26 -0.31 -16.23
C LEU A 148 11.80 1.09 -15.80
N VAL A 149 10.50 1.31 -15.62
CA VAL A 149 9.96 2.59 -15.15
C VAL A 149 10.44 2.89 -13.72
N ARG A 150 10.40 1.89 -12.83
CA ARG A 150 10.90 2.02 -11.46
C ARG A 150 12.40 2.27 -11.40
N TRP A 151 13.17 1.54 -12.20
CA TRP A 151 14.62 1.72 -12.28
C TRP A 151 15.00 3.14 -12.68
N ARG A 152 14.37 3.69 -13.73
CA ARG A 152 14.58 5.09 -14.14
C ARG A 152 14.21 6.06 -13.03
N HIS A 153 13.09 5.83 -12.35
CA HIS A 153 12.68 6.65 -11.20
C HIS A 153 13.72 6.62 -10.07
N TRP A 154 14.23 5.44 -9.72
CA TRP A 154 15.28 5.29 -8.72
C TRP A 154 16.57 6.00 -9.13
N GLN A 155 16.95 5.93 -10.40
CA GLN A 155 18.09 6.68 -10.94
C GLN A 155 17.91 8.18 -10.78
N THR A 156 16.71 8.72 -11.06
CA THR A 156 16.38 10.13 -10.84
C THR A 156 16.54 10.52 -9.37
N CYS A 157 15.99 9.73 -8.44
CA CYS A 157 16.15 9.99 -7.01
C CYS A 157 17.63 10.00 -6.59
N VAL A 158 18.42 9.00 -7.00
CA VAL A 158 19.85 8.91 -6.68
C VAL A 158 20.64 10.09 -7.28
N ALA A 159 20.32 10.51 -8.51
CA ALA A 159 20.96 11.65 -9.15
C ALA A 159 20.72 12.95 -8.34
N LEU A 160 19.47 13.21 -7.96
CA LEU A 160 19.11 14.38 -7.15
C LEU A 160 19.81 14.43 -5.79
N THR A 161 20.12 13.28 -5.19
CA THR A 161 20.92 13.20 -3.97
C THR A 161 22.40 13.48 -4.21
N ARG A 162 22.94 13.08 -5.38
CA ARG A 162 24.37 13.24 -5.71
C ARG A 162 24.75 14.64 -6.13
N ASP A 163 23.81 15.44 -6.62
CA ASP A 163 24.07 16.80 -7.09
C ASP A 163 24.64 17.73 -6.00
N ARG A 164 24.41 17.41 -4.72
CA ARG A 164 24.99 18.13 -3.57
C ARG A 164 25.77 17.19 -2.66
N LYS A 165 27.07 17.46 -2.44
CA LYS A 165 27.94 16.63 -1.57
C LYS A 165 27.39 16.47 -0.15
N SER A 166 26.78 17.51 0.41
CA SER A 166 26.09 17.45 1.70
C SER A 166 24.90 16.49 1.65
N SER A 167 24.06 16.59 0.62
CA SER A 167 22.90 15.71 0.42
C SER A 167 23.28 14.24 0.32
N LEU A 168 24.47 13.89 -0.20
CA LEU A 168 24.92 12.51 -0.19
C LEU A 168 25.13 11.98 1.24
N ILE A 169 25.68 12.79 2.14
CA ILE A 169 26.02 12.37 3.50
C ILE A 169 24.79 12.39 4.42
N ILE A 170 24.08 13.52 4.45
CA ILE A 170 22.95 13.77 5.38
C ILE A 170 21.57 13.64 4.74
N GLY A 171 21.49 13.50 3.42
CA GLY A 171 20.23 13.44 2.68
C GLY A 171 19.71 14.80 2.23
N ASN A 172 18.66 14.79 1.44
CA ASN A 172 17.94 16.00 1.02
C ASN A 172 16.98 16.53 2.09
N GLY A 173 16.75 15.78 3.18
CA GLY A 173 15.79 16.10 4.22
C GLY A 173 14.46 15.35 4.05
N LEU A 174 13.83 15.01 5.17
CA LEU A 174 12.55 14.30 5.22
C LEU A 174 11.46 15.11 4.49
N GLY A 175 10.68 14.45 3.63
CA GLY A 175 9.55 15.08 2.95
C GLY A 175 9.92 16.01 1.78
N THR A 176 11.20 16.07 1.39
CA THR A 176 11.64 16.89 0.25
C THR A 176 11.48 16.21 -1.12
N LEU A 177 11.20 14.90 -1.13
CA LEU A 177 11.09 14.09 -2.34
C LEU A 177 10.04 14.63 -3.33
N PRO A 178 8.80 14.99 -2.92
CA PRO A 178 7.81 15.57 -3.83
C PRO A 178 8.29 16.81 -4.55
N THR A 179 8.85 17.76 -3.81
CA THR A 179 9.29 19.04 -4.39
C THR A 179 10.47 18.85 -5.34
N LEU A 180 11.46 18.04 -4.96
CA LEU A 180 12.67 17.86 -5.77
C LEU A 180 12.42 17.00 -7.00
N VAL A 181 11.63 15.93 -6.90
CA VAL A 181 11.29 15.09 -8.06
C VAL A 181 10.37 15.84 -9.03
N ALA A 182 9.40 16.60 -8.51
CA ALA A 182 8.52 17.42 -9.34
C ALA A 182 9.29 18.46 -10.18
N THR A 183 10.24 19.15 -9.55
CA THR A 183 11.06 20.19 -10.20
C THR A 183 12.09 19.61 -11.16
N ALA A 184 12.69 18.45 -10.84
CA ALA A 184 13.68 17.79 -11.70
C ALA A 184 13.11 17.31 -13.03
N GLY A 185 11.81 16.98 -13.07
CA GLY A 185 11.13 16.55 -14.30
C GLY A 185 10.92 17.67 -15.33
N GLY A 186 11.33 18.91 -15.02
CA GLY A 186 11.11 20.08 -15.89
C GLY A 186 9.64 20.47 -16.04
N ARG A 187 8.74 19.85 -15.26
CA ARG A 187 7.32 20.18 -15.24
C ARG A 187 7.12 21.49 -14.46
N PRO A 188 6.19 22.35 -14.87
CA PRO A 188 5.88 23.54 -14.08
C PRO A 188 5.40 23.17 -12.67
N THR A 189 5.95 23.82 -11.66
CA THR A 189 5.61 23.62 -10.25
C THR A 189 5.34 24.96 -9.55
N PRO A 190 4.36 25.07 -8.62
CA PRO A 190 3.42 24.02 -8.21
C PRO A 190 2.44 23.68 -9.34
N PRO A 191 1.92 22.45 -9.38
CA PRO A 191 1.15 21.97 -10.53
C PRO A 191 -0.29 22.49 -10.54
N VAL A 192 -0.80 22.93 -9.39
CA VAL A 192 -2.02 23.71 -9.23
C VAL A 192 -1.71 24.91 -8.34
N ARG A 193 -2.29 26.06 -8.66
CA ARG A 193 -2.23 27.27 -7.82
C ARG A 193 -3.61 27.89 -7.72
N TRP A 194 -4.02 28.26 -6.52
CA TRP A 194 -5.14 29.17 -6.32
C TRP A 194 -4.63 30.61 -6.31
N GLN A 195 -5.28 31.49 -7.06
CA GLN A 195 -4.96 32.90 -7.15
C GLN A 195 -6.23 33.72 -6.93
N GLN A 196 -6.19 34.63 -5.95
CA GLN A 196 -7.27 35.57 -5.71
C GLN A 196 -7.24 36.69 -6.76
N ASP A 197 -8.42 37.16 -7.17
CA ASP A 197 -8.56 38.32 -8.06
C ASP A 197 -8.18 39.61 -7.32
N ASP A 198 -7.58 40.56 -8.04
CA ASP A 198 -7.07 41.84 -7.51
C ASP A 198 -8.16 42.67 -6.82
N ARG A 199 -9.44 42.44 -7.17
CA ARG A 199 -10.61 43.13 -6.62
C ARG A 199 -11.25 42.44 -5.41
N GLY A 200 -10.73 41.28 -4.99
CA GLY A 200 -11.24 40.51 -3.84
C GLY A 200 -12.62 39.88 -4.03
N SER A 201 -13.22 39.98 -5.22
CA SER A 201 -14.57 39.50 -5.53
C SER A 201 -14.64 38.03 -6.00
N GLY A 202 -13.50 37.38 -6.23
CA GLY A 202 -13.41 36.01 -6.74
C GLY A 202 -11.98 35.48 -6.73
N GLY A 203 -11.81 34.20 -7.05
CA GLY A 203 -10.51 33.58 -7.25
C GLY A 203 -10.53 32.64 -8.45
N THR A 204 -9.34 32.26 -8.88
CA THR A 204 -9.10 31.38 -10.02
C THR A 204 -8.17 30.24 -9.60
N ILE A 205 -8.32 29.11 -10.27
CA ILE A 205 -7.41 27.97 -10.14
C ILE A 205 -6.62 27.88 -11.43
N ILE A 206 -5.30 27.97 -11.32
CA ILE A 206 -4.38 27.78 -12.42
C ILE A 206 -3.89 26.34 -12.37
N MET A 207 -4.24 25.56 -13.40
CA MET A 207 -3.74 24.20 -13.60
C MET A 207 -2.59 24.23 -14.60
N GLN A 208 -1.44 23.69 -14.20
CA GLN A 208 -0.26 23.59 -15.05
C GLN A 208 -0.34 22.38 -15.99
N PRO A 209 0.21 22.48 -17.21
CA PRO A 209 0.25 21.37 -18.15
C PRO A 209 1.22 20.26 -17.69
N GLY A 210 1.06 19.07 -18.27
CA GLY A 210 2.00 17.96 -18.07
C GLY A 210 1.84 17.18 -16.76
N TRP A 211 0.78 17.44 -16.00
CA TRP A 211 0.45 16.74 -14.77
C TRP A 211 -0.85 15.95 -14.93
N PRO A 212 -0.90 14.65 -14.54
CA PRO A 212 -2.15 13.88 -14.52
C PRO A 212 -2.93 14.23 -13.24
N LEU A 213 -3.36 15.49 -13.19
CA LEU A 213 -4.07 16.08 -12.07
C LEU A 213 -5.55 16.25 -12.39
N TYR A 214 -6.36 16.03 -11.37
CA TYR A 214 -7.79 16.26 -11.40
C TYR A 214 -8.18 17.19 -10.27
N LEU A 215 -8.93 18.22 -10.59
CA LEU A 215 -9.67 19.01 -9.61
C LEU A 215 -11.04 18.36 -9.44
N GLU A 216 -11.23 17.68 -8.31
CA GLU A 216 -12.38 16.82 -8.05
C GLU A 216 -13.33 17.43 -7.02
N ARG A 217 -14.63 17.17 -7.20
CA ARG A 217 -15.64 17.36 -6.16
C ARG A 217 -16.44 16.07 -5.99
N TRP A 218 -16.44 15.56 -4.77
CA TRP A 218 -17.12 14.31 -4.42
C TRP A 218 -18.51 14.58 -3.88
N MET A 219 -19.49 13.81 -4.36
CA MET A 219 -20.89 13.94 -3.98
C MET A 219 -21.59 12.57 -4.01
N ILE A 220 -22.68 12.44 -3.26
CA ILE A 220 -23.56 11.26 -3.32
C ILE A 220 -24.81 11.67 -4.08
N PHE A 221 -25.22 10.86 -5.06
CA PHE A 221 -26.40 11.10 -5.89
C PHE A 221 -27.45 9.99 -5.68
N PRO A 222 -28.37 10.14 -4.71
CA PRO A 222 -29.33 9.10 -4.37
C PRO A 222 -30.17 8.63 -5.58
N ASN A 223 -30.58 9.58 -6.43
CA ASN A 223 -31.45 9.31 -7.58
C ASN A 223 -30.68 9.18 -8.91
N ARG A 224 -29.34 9.23 -8.89
CA ARG A 224 -28.47 9.09 -10.09
C ARG A 224 -28.88 10.00 -11.26
N SER A 225 -29.38 11.19 -10.96
CA SER A 225 -29.86 12.13 -11.97
C SER A 225 -28.69 12.75 -12.78
N PRO A 226 -28.95 13.16 -14.03
CA PRO A 226 -27.98 13.94 -14.81
C PRO A 226 -27.61 15.23 -14.08
N ALA A 227 -26.35 15.64 -14.20
CA ALA A 227 -25.90 16.92 -13.70
C ALA A 227 -25.03 17.62 -14.74
N ALA A 228 -25.05 18.95 -14.73
CA ALA A 228 -24.23 19.78 -15.59
C ALA A 228 -23.20 20.56 -14.77
N LEU A 229 -21.96 20.53 -15.22
CA LEU A 229 -20.88 21.39 -14.73
C LEU A 229 -20.68 22.52 -15.73
N SER A 230 -20.65 23.74 -15.23
CA SER A 230 -20.27 24.92 -15.99
C SER A 230 -19.14 25.67 -15.31
N LEU A 231 -18.23 26.25 -16.08
CA LEU A 231 -17.08 27.00 -15.58
C LEU A 231 -16.57 27.96 -16.64
N ASP A 232 -15.85 28.98 -16.21
CA ASP A 232 -15.08 29.85 -17.11
C ASP A 232 -13.65 29.33 -17.22
N ALA A 233 -13.19 29.09 -18.44
CA ALA A 233 -11.83 28.64 -18.72
C ALA A 233 -11.10 29.63 -19.63
N LYS A 234 -9.85 29.94 -19.30
CA LYS A 234 -8.99 30.82 -20.08
C LYS A 234 -7.60 30.23 -20.20
N ALA A 235 -7.09 30.14 -21.42
CA ALA A 235 -5.70 29.79 -21.65
C ALA A 235 -4.78 30.95 -21.25
N VAL A 236 -3.75 30.67 -20.46
CA VAL A 236 -2.72 31.66 -20.15
C VAL A 236 -1.94 31.93 -21.44
N PRO A 237 -1.79 33.20 -21.87
CA PRO A 237 -1.07 33.53 -23.09
C PRO A 237 0.35 32.95 -23.06
N THR A 238 0.66 32.12 -24.04
CA THR A 238 2.00 31.56 -24.24
C THR A 238 2.41 31.73 -25.70
N THR A 239 3.71 31.67 -25.96
CA THR A 239 4.27 31.77 -27.31
C THR A 239 3.93 30.58 -28.21
N SER A 240 3.36 29.49 -27.68
CA SER A 240 3.27 28.21 -28.41
C SER A 240 2.12 28.11 -29.41
N GLY A 241 1.14 29.02 -29.42
CA GLY A 241 -0.03 28.93 -30.32
C GLY A 241 -0.89 27.67 -30.12
N SER A 242 -0.54 26.82 -29.15
CA SER A 242 -1.25 25.58 -28.83
C SER A 242 -2.62 25.88 -28.24
N ARG A 243 -3.60 25.01 -28.56
CA ARG A 243 -4.96 25.09 -28.02
C ARG A 243 -5.14 24.02 -26.95
N PRO A 244 -5.06 24.39 -25.65
CA PRO A 244 -5.29 23.42 -24.59
C PRO A 244 -6.75 22.94 -24.58
N SER A 245 -6.99 21.77 -24.02
CA SER A 245 -8.35 21.26 -23.82
C SER A 245 -8.60 20.93 -22.36
N ILE A 246 -9.85 21.11 -21.95
CA ILE A 246 -10.35 20.73 -20.65
C ILE A 246 -11.22 19.49 -20.80
N THR A 247 -11.06 18.52 -19.91
CA THR A 247 -11.89 17.32 -19.85
C THR A 247 -12.61 17.31 -18.52
N ILE A 248 -13.94 17.26 -18.59
CA ILE A 248 -14.80 17.11 -17.43
C ILE A 248 -15.30 15.68 -17.42
N SER A 249 -15.10 14.98 -16.32
CA SER A 249 -15.57 13.61 -16.14
C SER A 249 -16.42 13.46 -14.89
N ARG A 250 -17.36 12.52 -14.94
CA ARG A 250 -18.19 12.08 -13.84
C ARG A 250 -18.00 10.58 -13.70
N CYS A 251 -17.47 10.15 -12.55
CA CYS A 251 -17.08 8.76 -12.31
C CYS A 251 -17.59 8.26 -10.96
N THR A 252 -17.86 6.96 -10.86
CA THR A 252 -17.99 6.28 -9.57
C THR A 252 -16.63 6.25 -8.90
N LYS A 253 -16.54 6.59 -7.61
CA LYS A 253 -15.26 6.66 -6.88
C LYS A 253 -15.18 5.58 -5.80
N SER A 254 -14.07 4.84 -5.75
CA SER A 254 -13.67 4.03 -4.59
C SER A 254 -12.42 4.64 -3.98
N LEU A 255 -12.58 5.48 -2.96
CA LEU A 255 -11.53 6.24 -2.24
C LEU A 255 -10.44 6.88 -3.12
N LEU A 256 -9.58 6.10 -3.77
CA LEU A 256 -8.54 6.57 -4.69
C LEU A 256 -8.88 6.38 -6.18
N GLN A 257 -9.66 5.36 -6.54
CA GLN A 257 -9.87 4.96 -7.94
C GLN A 257 -11.20 5.45 -8.50
N SER A 258 -11.19 5.80 -9.80
CA SER A 258 -12.37 6.16 -10.57
C SER A 258 -12.79 5.01 -11.50
N TYR A 259 -14.10 4.78 -11.62
CA TYR A 259 -14.71 3.76 -12.47
C TYR A 259 -15.91 4.32 -13.23
N ASP A 260 -16.30 3.62 -14.30
CA ASP A 260 -17.53 3.87 -15.06
C ASP A 260 -17.71 5.35 -15.43
N CYS A 261 -16.63 5.94 -15.92
CA CYS A 261 -16.53 7.37 -16.17
C CYS A 261 -17.25 7.78 -17.46
N ASN A 262 -18.14 8.77 -17.34
CA ASN A 262 -18.61 9.57 -18.47
C ASN A 262 -17.75 10.84 -18.56
N SER A 263 -17.31 11.23 -19.75
CA SER A 263 -16.48 12.43 -19.92
C SER A 263 -16.78 13.17 -21.22
N ASP A 264 -16.57 14.48 -21.21
CA ASP A 264 -16.62 15.35 -22.39
C ASP A 264 -15.41 16.29 -22.36
N SER A 265 -14.84 16.56 -23.54
CA SER A 265 -13.65 17.38 -23.70
C SER A 265 -13.93 18.59 -24.56
N ARG A 266 -13.49 19.77 -24.11
CA ARG A 266 -13.68 21.05 -24.82
C ARG A 266 -12.34 21.71 -25.06
N VAL A 267 -12.11 22.13 -26.30
CA VAL A 267 -10.91 22.90 -26.67
C VAL A 267 -11.11 24.35 -26.24
N ILE A 268 -10.11 24.92 -25.58
CA ILE A 268 -10.14 26.30 -25.10
C ILE A 268 -9.36 27.18 -26.08
N PRO A 269 -10.01 28.21 -26.67
CA PRO A 269 -9.34 29.21 -27.48
C PRO A 269 -8.24 29.94 -26.71
N SER A 270 -7.15 30.31 -27.40
CA SER A 270 -5.98 30.96 -26.79
C SER A 270 -6.17 32.45 -26.45
N SER A 271 -7.25 33.09 -26.93
CA SER A 271 -7.39 34.55 -26.96
C SER A 271 -8.45 35.15 -26.02
N SER A 272 -9.33 34.34 -25.44
CA SER A 272 -10.44 34.85 -24.61
C SER A 272 -10.93 33.83 -23.58
N SER A 273 -11.47 34.34 -22.47
CA SER A 273 -12.23 33.50 -21.53
C SER A 273 -13.41 32.86 -22.25
N THR A 274 -13.62 31.58 -22.04
CA THR A 274 -14.68 30.79 -22.68
C THR A 274 -15.50 30.10 -21.60
N ALA A 275 -16.81 30.34 -21.63
CA ALA A 275 -17.76 29.61 -20.79
C ALA A 275 -17.90 28.17 -21.31
N VAL A 276 -17.55 27.21 -20.47
CA VAL A 276 -17.67 25.77 -20.74
C VAL A 276 -18.88 25.25 -19.98
N MET A 277 -19.74 24.49 -20.65
CA MET A 277 -20.86 23.79 -20.03
C MET A 277 -20.91 22.35 -20.56
N VAL A 278 -20.89 21.40 -19.63
CA VAL A 278 -20.93 19.97 -19.93
C VAL A 278 -21.99 19.31 -19.06
N ALA A 279 -22.94 18.63 -19.70
CA ALA A 279 -23.93 17.79 -19.03
C ALA A 279 -23.49 16.32 -19.08
N LEU A 280 -23.37 15.69 -17.91
CA LEU A 280 -22.96 14.29 -17.78
C LEU A 280 -24.05 13.47 -17.08
N ALA A 281 -24.43 12.37 -17.73
CA ALA A 281 -25.26 11.33 -17.11
C ALA A 281 -24.52 10.68 -15.94
N SER A 282 -25.27 10.15 -14.96
CA SER A 282 -24.66 9.35 -13.88
C SER A 282 -23.92 8.14 -14.48
N PRO A 283 -22.77 7.75 -13.90
CA PRO A 283 -22.07 6.51 -14.22
C PRO A 283 -23.02 5.32 -14.34
N GLN A 284 -22.93 4.59 -15.45
CA GLN A 284 -23.60 3.31 -15.57
C GLN A 284 -22.80 2.28 -14.77
N ASP A 285 -23.08 2.14 -13.47
CA ASP A 285 -22.50 1.04 -12.69
C ASP A 285 -22.97 -0.28 -13.31
N ALA A 286 -22.05 -1.13 -13.79
CA ALA A 286 -22.41 -2.49 -14.23
C ALA A 286 -23.06 -3.33 -13.11
N ASP A 287 -22.88 -2.91 -11.85
CA ASP A 287 -23.49 -3.51 -10.64
C ASP A 287 -24.62 -2.64 -10.02
N ALA A 288 -25.15 -1.65 -10.75
CA ALA A 288 -26.25 -0.80 -10.28
C ALA A 288 -27.42 -1.66 -9.78
N GLY A 289 -27.71 -1.61 -8.48
CA GLY A 289 -28.84 -2.31 -7.86
C GLY A 289 -28.55 -3.66 -7.20
N ARG A 290 -27.30 -4.17 -7.20
CA ARG A 290 -27.01 -5.51 -6.64
C ARG A 290 -26.68 -5.53 -5.14
N THR A 291 -26.48 -4.37 -4.50
CA THR A 291 -26.06 -4.29 -3.08
C THR A 291 -26.77 -3.18 -2.31
N LEU A 292 -27.02 -3.41 -1.02
CA LEU A 292 -27.69 -2.49 -0.08
C LEU A 292 -27.01 -1.10 0.03
N PHE A 293 -25.74 -0.99 -0.34
CA PHE A 293 -24.94 0.24 -0.22
C PHE A 293 -24.72 0.97 -1.56
N SER A 294 -25.31 0.49 -2.66
CA SER A 294 -25.11 1.08 -3.99
C SER A 294 -25.61 2.52 -4.13
N ALA A 295 -26.59 2.94 -3.32
CA ALA A 295 -27.09 4.32 -3.27
C ALA A 295 -26.16 5.29 -2.52
N TRP A 296 -25.21 4.77 -1.73
CA TRP A 296 -24.26 5.56 -0.92
C TRP A 296 -22.87 5.64 -1.55
N ARG A 297 -22.73 5.14 -2.79
CA ARG A 297 -21.46 5.20 -3.49
C ARG A 297 -21.18 6.65 -3.90
N PRO A 298 -20.03 7.21 -3.51
CA PRO A 298 -19.68 8.55 -3.92
C PRO A 298 -19.36 8.56 -5.42
N GLU A 299 -19.84 9.59 -6.09
CA GLU A 299 -19.43 9.96 -7.43
C GLU A 299 -18.52 11.19 -7.35
N SER A 300 -17.61 11.32 -8.31
CA SER A 300 -16.72 12.47 -8.43
C SER A 300 -16.98 13.20 -9.74
N PHE A 301 -17.08 14.53 -9.68
CA PHE A 301 -16.91 15.40 -10.84
C PHE A 301 -15.45 15.85 -10.86
N ALA A 302 -14.73 15.49 -11.91
CA ALA A 302 -13.31 15.75 -12.05
C ALA A 302 -13.06 16.64 -13.27
N ILE A 303 -12.24 17.68 -13.07
CA ILE A 303 -11.76 18.55 -14.12
C ILE A 303 -10.27 18.24 -14.34
N SER A 304 -9.89 17.93 -15.58
CA SER A 304 -8.50 17.72 -15.97
C SER A 304 -8.15 18.56 -17.19
N THR A 305 -6.87 18.88 -17.34
CA THR A 305 -6.37 19.79 -18.39
C THR A 305 -5.34 19.08 -19.24
N HIS A 306 -5.38 19.34 -20.55
CA HIS A 306 -4.55 18.67 -21.54
C HIS A 306 -3.95 19.72 -22.49
N GLY A 307 -2.75 19.42 -22.98
CA GLY A 307 -1.95 20.33 -23.80
C GLY A 307 -0.80 20.95 -23.02
N ASP A 308 -0.13 21.92 -23.64
CA ASP A 308 1.15 22.48 -23.17
C ASP A 308 1.03 23.90 -22.59
N VAL A 309 -0.20 24.37 -22.37
CA VAL A 309 -0.50 25.72 -21.92
C VAL A 309 -1.28 25.67 -20.60
N PRO A 310 -0.92 26.47 -19.59
CA PRO A 310 -1.69 26.54 -18.36
C PRO A 310 -3.12 27.03 -18.61
N LEU A 311 -4.08 26.50 -17.84
CA LEU A 311 -5.47 26.90 -17.87
C LEU A 311 -5.87 27.56 -16.55
N GLU A 312 -6.44 28.76 -16.64
CA GLU A 312 -7.11 29.46 -15.55
C GLU A 312 -8.58 29.03 -15.55
N LEU A 313 -9.05 28.55 -14.41
CA LEU A 313 -10.43 28.11 -14.17
C LEU A 313 -11.09 29.04 -13.15
N GLY A 314 -12.31 29.48 -13.43
CA GLY A 314 -13.10 30.33 -12.54
C GLY A 314 -14.60 30.03 -12.62
N ALA A 315 -15.36 30.64 -11.72
CA ALA A 315 -16.82 30.63 -11.71
C ALA A 315 -17.43 29.22 -11.92
N VAL A 316 -16.98 28.23 -11.14
CA VAL A 316 -17.43 26.86 -11.30
C VAL A 316 -18.81 26.70 -10.69
N ARG A 317 -19.77 26.19 -11.47
CA ARG A 317 -21.17 26.01 -11.10
C ARG A 317 -21.64 24.61 -11.47
N MET A 318 -22.32 23.95 -10.54
CA MET A 318 -22.97 22.67 -10.78
C MET A 318 -24.48 22.79 -10.68
N ASN A 319 -25.16 22.25 -11.70
CA ASN A 319 -26.60 22.25 -11.83
C ASN A 319 -27.10 20.81 -11.81
N PHE A 320 -28.04 20.50 -10.92
CA PHE A 320 -28.62 19.16 -10.77
C PHE A 320 -30.06 19.17 -11.25
N ALA A 321 -30.45 18.13 -11.98
CA ALA A 321 -31.81 18.04 -12.55
C ALA A 321 -32.90 17.70 -11.51
N ASP A 322 -32.55 17.06 -10.40
CA ASP A 322 -33.50 16.29 -9.57
C ASP A 322 -33.48 16.63 -8.07
N LEU A 323 -32.70 17.61 -7.65
CA LEU A 323 -32.84 18.16 -6.30
C LEU A 323 -34.06 19.08 -6.32
N GLU A 324 -35.06 18.83 -5.47
CA GLU A 324 -36.34 19.58 -5.38
C GLU A 324 -36.18 21.10 -5.17
N ARG A 325 -34.96 21.56 -4.94
CA ARG A 325 -34.49 22.89 -5.33
C ARG A 325 -33.31 22.69 -6.26
N GLN A 326 -33.27 23.39 -7.39
CA GLN A 326 -32.03 23.58 -8.16
C GLN A 326 -30.95 24.13 -7.22
N SER A 327 -30.25 23.24 -6.51
CA SER A 327 -29.20 23.64 -5.59
C SER A 327 -27.98 23.88 -6.46
N LEU A 328 -27.91 25.09 -7.00
CA LEU A 328 -26.72 25.59 -7.65
C LEU A 328 -25.62 25.59 -6.61
N ILE A 329 -24.68 24.66 -6.73
CA ILE A 329 -23.40 24.80 -6.04
C ILE A 329 -22.59 25.72 -6.93
N SER A 330 -22.42 26.97 -6.51
CA SER A 330 -21.63 27.97 -7.21
C SER A 330 -20.42 28.34 -6.37
N ASP A 331 -19.23 28.00 -6.86
CA ASP A 331 -17.97 28.33 -6.21
C ASP A 331 -17.22 29.34 -7.08
N TYR A 332 -17.07 30.55 -6.55
CA TYR A 332 -16.29 31.62 -7.18
C TYR A 332 -14.84 31.66 -6.69
N PHE A 333 -14.41 30.64 -5.93
CA PHE A 333 -13.10 30.53 -5.27
C PHE A 333 -12.65 31.81 -4.55
N SER A 334 -13.59 32.60 -4.02
CA SER A 334 -13.34 33.97 -3.54
C SER A 334 -12.43 34.02 -2.31
N ASN A 335 -12.58 33.06 -1.40
CA ASN A 335 -11.79 32.98 -0.16
C ASN A 335 -11.15 31.59 0.06
N SER A 336 -11.58 30.57 -0.67
CA SER A 336 -11.20 29.18 -0.45
C SER A 336 -11.57 28.30 -1.65
N VAL A 337 -11.02 27.09 -1.67
CA VAL A 337 -11.35 26.05 -2.66
C VAL A 337 -12.39 25.06 -2.09
N ASP A 338 -13.27 25.53 -1.21
CA ASP A 338 -14.10 24.69 -0.34
C ASP A 338 -14.90 23.65 -1.14
N GLY A 339 -14.76 22.38 -0.75
CA GLY A 339 -15.43 21.24 -1.39
C GLY A 339 -14.75 20.71 -2.65
N TRP A 340 -13.70 21.36 -3.15
CA TRP A 340 -12.86 20.84 -4.23
C TRP A 340 -11.53 20.32 -3.69
N THR A 341 -11.13 19.15 -4.16
CA THR A 341 -9.87 18.49 -3.81
C THR A 341 -9.06 18.26 -5.08
N PHE A 342 -7.74 18.19 -4.97
CA PHE A 342 -6.91 17.75 -6.09
C PHE A 342 -6.49 16.30 -5.88
N THR A 343 -6.52 15.51 -6.95
CA THR A 343 -5.96 14.16 -6.99
C THR A 343 -4.94 14.07 -8.12
N CYS A 344 -3.90 13.25 -7.95
CA CYS A 344 -2.84 13.07 -8.94
C CYS A 344 -2.58 11.59 -9.12
N ASP A 345 -2.63 11.10 -10.36
CA ASP A 345 -2.34 9.69 -10.66
C ASP A 345 -0.82 9.40 -10.65
N ASP A 346 0.03 10.43 -10.74
CA ASP A 346 1.50 10.28 -10.68
C ASP A 346 2.01 10.23 -9.23
N HIS A 347 1.82 9.08 -8.61
CA HIS A 347 2.23 8.80 -7.24
C HIS A 347 3.77 8.71 -7.06
N ARG A 348 4.54 8.57 -8.15
CA ARG A 348 6.01 8.47 -8.12
C ARG A 348 6.68 9.74 -7.62
N VAL A 349 6.02 10.89 -7.77
CA VAL A 349 6.51 12.16 -7.20
C VAL A 349 6.52 12.10 -5.67
N TRP A 350 5.66 11.29 -5.04
CA TRP A 350 5.53 11.28 -3.58
C TRP A 350 6.40 10.22 -2.89
N ARG A 351 6.85 9.20 -3.63
CA ARG A 351 7.55 8.04 -3.06
C ARG A 351 8.64 7.54 -4.00
N ALA A 352 9.78 7.11 -3.43
CA ALA A 352 10.85 6.48 -4.20
C ALA A 352 10.51 5.05 -4.66
N HIS A 353 9.50 4.40 -4.05
CA HIS A 353 9.17 2.98 -4.28
C HIS A 353 10.34 1.99 -4.06
N ASN A 354 11.27 2.33 -3.16
CA ASN A 354 12.34 1.46 -2.70
C ASN A 354 12.87 2.03 -1.38
N ILE A 355 12.87 1.23 -0.31
CA ILE A 355 13.29 1.65 1.03
C ILE A 355 14.72 2.20 1.06
N TRP A 356 15.65 1.56 0.34
CA TRP A 356 17.06 1.92 0.32
C TRP A 356 17.31 3.23 -0.42
N VAL A 357 16.66 3.39 -1.58
CA VAL A 357 16.71 4.63 -2.35
C VAL A 357 16.06 5.76 -1.56
N HIS A 358 14.95 5.50 -0.88
CA HIS A 358 14.27 6.51 -0.06
C HIS A 358 15.12 6.98 1.12
N LEU A 359 15.74 6.05 1.86
CA LEU A 359 16.65 6.39 2.95
C LEU A 359 17.88 7.15 2.47
N LEU A 360 18.49 6.72 1.37
CA LEU A 360 19.58 7.46 0.76
C LEU A 360 19.13 8.87 0.33
N PHE A 361 17.92 8.99 -0.23
CA PHE A 361 17.40 10.26 -0.69
C PHE A 361 17.14 11.24 0.45
N GLU A 362 16.43 10.82 1.50
CA GLU A 362 15.99 11.73 2.58
C GLU A 362 17.03 11.89 3.68
N GLN A 363 17.78 10.83 4.01
CA GLN A 363 18.68 10.76 5.17
C GLN A 363 20.15 10.50 4.77
N GLY A 364 20.44 10.39 3.48
CA GLY A 364 21.80 10.23 2.96
C GLY A 364 22.43 8.89 3.35
N LEU A 365 23.75 8.88 3.36
CA LEU A 365 24.53 7.73 3.80
C LEU A 365 24.28 7.40 5.28
N PHE A 366 24.01 8.37 6.16
CA PHE A 366 23.73 8.06 7.56
C PHE A 366 22.48 7.20 7.74
N GLY A 367 21.36 7.58 7.11
CA GLY A 367 20.13 6.77 7.19
C GLY A 367 20.30 5.41 6.52
N LEU A 368 20.97 5.36 5.36
CA LEU A 368 21.25 4.11 4.66
C LEU A 368 22.12 3.16 5.51
N LEU A 369 23.23 3.65 6.06
CA LEU A 369 24.14 2.87 6.88
C LEU A 369 23.49 2.42 8.19
N ALA A 370 22.64 3.24 8.80
CA ALA A 370 21.88 2.85 9.98
C ALA A 370 20.92 1.69 9.67
N ALA A 371 20.21 1.74 8.53
CA ALA A 371 19.32 0.66 8.12
C ALA A 371 20.07 -0.62 7.74
N VAL A 372 21.19 -0.51 7.03
CA VAL A 372 22.07 -1.65 6.72
C VAL A 372 22.65 -2.23 8.01
N GLY A 373 23.10 -1.40 8.94
CA GLY A 373 23.62 -1.82 10.24
C GLY A 373 22.55 -2.55 11.06
N LEU A 374 21.31 -2.05 11.07
CA LEU A 374 20.18 -2.74 11.69
C LEU A 374 19.93 -4.10 11.02
N GLN A 375 20.00 -4.15 9.68
CA GLN A 375 19.83 -5.37 8.91
C GLN A 375 20.88 -6.44 9.23
N LEU A 376 22.14 -6.03 9.26
CA LEU A 376 23.25 -6.90 9.64
C LEU A 376 23.11 -7.33 11.10
N GLY A 377 22.69 -6.42 11.99
CA GLY A 377 22.50 -6.71 13.41
C GLY A 377 21.43 -7.78 13.66
N TRP A 378 20.26 -7.66 13.03
CA TRP A 378 19.22 -8.69 13.18
C TRP A 378 19.59 -9.98 12.46
N SER A 379 20.26 -9.92 11.31
CA SER A 379 20.76 -11.11 10.60
C SER A 379 21.79 -11.87 11.45
N TYR A 380 22.71 -11.14 12.08
CA TYR A 380 23.69 -11.70 13.01
C TYR A 380 23.00 -12.38 14.19
N ARG A 381 22.03 -11.73 14.83
CA ARG A 381 21.24 -12.34 15.92
C ARG A 381 20.45 -13.56 15.47
N LEU A 382 19.95 -13.56 14.24
CA LEU A 382 19.26 -14.71 13.64
C LEU A 382 20.17 -15.84 13.21
N VAL A 383 21.50 -15.69 13.18
CA VAL A 383 22.45 -16.76 12.84
C VAL A 383 23.23 -17.21 14.07
N TRP A 384 23.75 -16.28 14.86
CA TRP A 384 24.62 -16.54 16.00
C TRP A 384 23.98 -16.28 17.37
N GLY A 385 22.79 -15.66 17.43
CA GLY A 385 22.15 -15.35 18.70
C GLY A 385 21.60 -16.58 19.43
N SER A 386 21.84 -16.63 20.74
CA SER A 386 21.12 -17.49 21.68
C SER A 386 19.86 -16.78 22.17
N GLY A 387 18.70 -17.45 22.17
CA GLY A 387 17.46 -16.90 22.75
C GLY A 387 16.18 -17.34 22.01
N LEU A 388 16.25 -17.44 20.68
CA LEU A 388 15.18 -17.96 19.84
C LEU A 388 15.62 -19.26 19.18
N GLN A 389 14.74 -20.25 19.15
CA GLN A 389 15.05 -21.58 18.65
C GLN A 389 13.90 -22.13 17.82
N GLY A 390 14.25 -22.97 16.83
CA GLY A 390 13.28 -23.65 15.98
C GLY A 390 12.38 -22.69 15.23
N ILE A 391 11.08 -22.95 15.28
CA ILE A 391 10.07 -22.24 14.48
C ILE A 391 9.99 -20.74 14.80
N ASP A 392 10.22 -20.34 16.06
CA ASP A 392 10.17 -18.95 16.53
C ASP A 392 11.19 -18.08 15.77
N ARG A 393 12.41 -18.61 15.64
CA ARG A 393 13.50 -17.98 14.91
C ARG A 393 13.22 -17.92 13.42
N SER A 394 12.65 -18.99 12.85
CA SER A 394 12.28 -19.01 11.43
C SER A 394 11.16 -18.03 11.09
N ALA A 395 10.16 -17.86 11.98
CA ALA A 395 9.04 -16.94 11.77
C ALA A 395 9.49 -15.48 11.77
N ILE A 396 10.36 -15.11 12.72
CA ILE A 396 10.91 -13.76 12.75
C ILE A 396 11.83 -13.53 11.55
N ALA A 397 12.67 -14.52 11.20
CA ALA A 397 13.51 -14.44 10.00
C ALA A 397 12.71 -14.21 8.73
N THR A 398 11.68 -15.03 8.50
CA THR A 398 10.85 -14.93 7.29
C THR A 398 10.05 -13.63 7.26
N ALA A 399 9.60 -13.11 8.41
CA ALA A 399 8.93 -11.81 8.49
C ALA A 399 9.86 -10.65 8.09
N LEU A 400 11.09 -10.60 8.64
CA LEU A 400 12.05 -9.53 8.34
C LEU A 400 12.60 -9.61 6.91
N ILE A 401 12.87 -10.82 6.41
CA ILE A 401 13.26 -11.03 5.01
C ILE A 401 12.12 -10.62 4.08
N GLY A 402 10.87 -10.99 4.40
CA GLY A 402 9.70 -10.60 3.61
C GLY A 402 9.50 -9.09 3.57
N PHE A 403 9.63 -8.42 4.72
CA PHE A 403 9.57 -6.97 4.82
C PHE A 403 10.67 -6.30 3.98
N ALA A 404 11.91 -6.78 4.06
CA ALA A 404 13.02 -6.27 3.25
C ALA A 404 12.80 -6.51 1.74
N ALA A 405 12.29 -7.70 1.36
CA ALA A 405 12.02 -8.06 -0.03
C ALA A 405 10.93 -7.20 -0.65
N VAL A 406 9.81 -6.98 0.04
CA VAL A 406 8.77 -6.05 -0.41
C VAL A 406 9.29 -4.60 -0.41
N GLY A 407 10.12 -4.23 0.58
CA GLY A 407 10.79 -2.93 0.65
C GLY A 407 11.71 -2.61 -0.53
N CYS A 408 12.19 -3.61 -1.29
CA CYS A 408 12.92 -3.35 -2.53
C CYS A 408 12.04 -2.74 -3.64
N PHE A 409 10.71 -2.86 -3.54
CA PHE A 409 9.75 -2.38 -4.52
C PHE A 409 8.73 -1.38 -3.93
N GLY A 410 8.85 -1.06 -2.64
CA GLY A 410 7.97 -0.12 -1.95
C GLY A 410 8.69 0.62 -0.82
N THR A 411 8.16 1.78 -0.44
CA THR A 411 8.70 2.59 0.66
C THR A 411 7.99 2.28 1.96
N LEU A 412 8.02 1.03 2.44
CA LEU A 412 7.26 0.60 3.63
C LEU A 412 7.45 1.47 4.89
N ILE A 413 8.60 2.15 4.98
CA ILE A 413 8.96 2.99 6.11
C ILE A 413 8.24 4.35 6.18
N ASP A 414 7.62 4.77 5.07
CA ASP A 414 6.79 5.99 5.01
C ASP A 414 5.51 5.87 5.85
N THR A 415 5.24 4.67 6.35
CA THR A 415 4.04 4.31 7.10
C THR A 415 4.40 4.04 8.54
N PRO A 416 4.15 4.98 9.47
CA PRO A 416 4.67 4.91 10.83
C PRO A 416 4.31 3.62 11.57
N TRP A 417 3.09 3.11 11.38
CA TRP A 417 2.63 1.90 12.05
C TRP A 417 3.30 0.62 11.51
N LEU A 418 3.60 0.53 10.20
CA LEU A 418 4.35 -0.59 9.63
C LEU A 418 5.79 -0.58 10.11
N THR A 419 6.43 0.59 10.10
CA THR A 419 7.77 0.79 10.65
C THR A 419 7.83 0.38 12.11
N ALA A 420 6.82 0.78 12.90
CA ALA A 420 6.74 0.40 14.31
C ALA A 420 6.62 -1.11 14.52
N ILE A 421 5.82 -1.81 13.72
CA ILE A 421 5.70 -3.28 13.79
C ILE A 421 7.04 -3.93 13.43
N ALA A 422 7.67 -3.53 12.32
CA ALA A 422 8.95 -4.07 11.88
C ALA A 422 10.05 -3.86 12.96
N LEU A 423 10.13 -2.64 13.52
CA LEU A 423 11.07 -2.34 14.61
C LEU A 423 10.74 -3.12 15.88
N SER A 424 9.47 -3.37 16.19
CA SER A 424 9.06 -4.20 17.33
C SER A 424 9.50 -5.66 17.15
N VAL A 425 9.36 -6.22 15.94
CA VAL A 425 9.84 -7.56 15.60
C VAL A 425 11.37 -7.63 15.75
N VAL A 426 12.10 -6.61 15.32
CA VAL A 426 13.54 -6.51 15.55
C VAL A 426 13.86 -6.41 17.04
N ALA A 427 13.13 -5.59 17.80
CA ALA A 427 13.34 -5.43 19.25
C ALA A 427 13.16 -6.76 20.01
N ILE A 428 12.17 -7.57 19.64
CA ILE A 428 11.97 -8.92 20.20
C ILE A 428 13.24 -9.76 20.04
N LEU A 429 13.88 -9.76 18.85
CA LEU A 429 15.14 -10.48 18.63
C LEU A 429 16.26 -10.04 19.58
N PHE A 430 16.35 -8.74 19.84
CA PHE A 430 17.42 -8.19 20.68
C PHE A 430 17.20 -8.43 22.17
N VAL A 431 15.95 -8.41 22.63
CA VAL A 431 15.56 -8.62 24.03
C VAL A 431 15.58 -10.10 24.41
N SER A 432 15.09 -11.00 23.55
CA SER A 432 14.99 -12.44 23.85
C SER A 432 16.34 -13.14 24.09
N GLY A 433 17.47 -12.52 23.71
CA GLY A 433 18.80 -13.08 23.94
C GLY A 433 19.40 -12.84 25.32
N LYS A 434 18.83 -11.96 26.15
CA LYS A 434 19.42 -11.59 27.46
C LYS A 434 19.03 -12.51 28.62
N THR A 435 18.00 -13.34 28.47
CA THR A 435 17.42 -14.11 29.59
C THR A 435 18.11 -15.45 29.87
N THR A 436 18.96 -15.96 28.96
CA THR A 436 19.55 -17.30 29.11
C THR A 436 20.87 -17.33 29.88
N GLU A 437 21.55 -16.19 30.06
CA GLU A 437 22.84 -16.13 30.78
C GLU A 437 22.72 -16.06 32.31
N ARG A 438 21.54 -15.77 32.87
CA ARG A 438 21.39 -15.57 34.32
C ARG A 438 21.13 -16.83 35.14
N THR A 439 20.84 -17.97 34.50
CA THR A 439 20.48 -19.22 35.21
C THR A 439 21.58 -20.27 35.27
N THR A 440 22.75 -20.04 34.67
CA THR A 440 23.88 -21.00 34.69
C THR A 440 24.95 -20.69 35.72
N LYS A 441 24.77 -19.71 36.61
CA LYS A 441 25.73 -19.36 37.68
C LYS A 441 25.26 -19.62 39.13
N CYS A 442 24.16 -20.35 39.31
CA CYS A 442 23.75 -20.84 40.63
C CYS A 442 23.52 -22.36 40.58
N VAL A 443 24.60 -23.13 40.58
CA VAL A 443 24.65 -24.51 41.08
C VAL A 443 25.96 -24.66 41.83
#